data_AF-A0A4Y2WQJ4-F1
#
_entry.id   AF-A0A4Y2WQJ4-F1
#
_cell.length_a   1.000
_cell.length_b   1.000
_cell.length_c   1.000
_cell.angle_alpha   90.00
_cell.angle_beta   90.00
_cell.angle_gamma   90.00
#
_symmetry.space_group_name_H-M   'P 1'
#
loop_
_entity.id
_entity.type
_entity.pdbx_description
1 polymer ?
#
loop_
_entity_poly.entity_id
_entity_poly.type
_entity_poly.pdbx_seq_one_letter_code
_entity_poly.pdbx_strand_id
1 'polypeptide(L)'
;TGYRLHVVKDVKFNLNVVTSLLKKYVPEAELVKELKEDISFSLSTDTGKNFGDMFEELEHRRGELGVLSFGVTITTMEDVFLK
;
A
#
# COMPACT_ATOMS: atom_id res chain seq x y z
N THR A 1 12.51 -3.16 -10.27
CA THR A 1 11.54 -2.06 -10.24
C THR A 1 10.90 -2.00 -8.87
N GLY A 2 10.68 -0.82 -8.27
CA GLY A 2 10.20 -0.71 -6.89
C GLY A 2 8.96 0.17 -6.80
N TYR A 3 7.88 -0.38 -6.25
CA TYR A 3 6.65 0.36 -5.95
C TYR A 3 6.72 0.81 -4.49
N ARG A 4 6.26 2.02 -4.22
CA ARG A 4 6.12 2.54 -2.85
C ARG A 4 4.67 2.86 -2.59
N LEU A 5 4.11 2.23 -1.57
CA LEU A 5 2.77 2.55 -1.09
C LEU A 5 2.89 3.51 0.08
N HIS A 6 2.32 4.68 -0.06
CA HIS A 6 2.17 5.68 0.99
C HIS A 6 0.74 5.65 1.53
N VAL A 7 0.57 5.69 2.84
CA VAL A 7 -0.71 5.57 3.52
C VAL A 7 -0.78 6.63 4.62
N VAL A 8 -1.84 7.42 4.62
CA VAL A 8 -2.16 8.40 5.65
C VAL A 8 -2.99 7.71 6.74
N LYS A 9 -2.50 7.78 7.97
CA LYS A 9 -3.08 7.15 9.16
C LYS A 9 -4.29 7.93 9.63
N ASP A 10 -5.39 7.22 9.86
CA ASP A 10 -6.53 7.70 10.63
C ASP A 10 -6.31 7.50 12.15
N VAL A 11 -7.17 8.09 12.97
CA VAL A 11 -7.24 7.83 14.41
C VAL A 11 -7.44 6.36 14.76
N LYS A 12 -8.01 5.56 13.84
CA LYS A 12 -8.17 4.10 13.99
C LYS A 12 -7.09 3.26 13.32
N PHE A 13 -6.00 3.87 12.82
CA PHE A 13 -5.01 3.18 12.00
C PHE A 13 -4.39 1.97 12.71
N ASN A 14 -4.42 0.81 12.04
CA ASN A 14 -3.77 -0.40 12.54
C ASN A 14 -2.68 -0.90 11.60
N LEU A 15 -1.43 -0.62 11.98
CA LEU A 15 -0.24 -1.04 11.26
C LEU A 15 -0.22 -2.55 10.98
N ASN A 16 -0.55 -3.35 11.98
CA ASN A 16 -0.38 -4.80 11.90
C ASN A 16 -1.37 -5.42 10.90
N VAL A 17 -2.60 -4.89 10.85
CA VAL A 17 -3.63 -5.34 9.91
C VAL A 17 -3.29 -4.90 8.48
N VAL A 18 -2.87 -3.65 8.28
CA VAL A 18 -2.44 -3.15 6.96
C VAL A 18 -1.24 -3.96 6.48
N THR A 19 -0.22 -4.16 7.32
CA THR A 19 0.97 -4.95 6.96
C THR A 19 0.61 -6.39 6.62
N SER A 20 -0.30 -7.01 7.36
CA SER A 20 -0.76 -8.38 7.07
C SER A 20 -1.50 -8.47 5.75
N LEU A 21 -2.35 -7.48 5.44
CA LEU A 21 -3.03 -7.37 4.16
C LEU A 21 -2.02 -7.19 3.03
N LEU A 22 -1.05 -6.29 3.17
CA LEU A 22 0.01 -6.12 2.18
C LEU A 22 0.80 -7.42 1.99
N LYS A 23 1.18 -8.11 3.07
CA LYS A 23 1.89 -9.39 3.01
C LYS A 23 1.09 -10.55 2.39
N LYS A 24 -0.24 -10.48 2.42
CA LYS A 24 -1.14 -11.44 1.74
C LYS A 24 -0.98 -11.38 0.22
N TYR A 25 -0.77 -10.19 -0.34
CA TYR A 25 -0.61 -9.98 -1.78
C TYR A 25 0.87 -9.90 -2.20
N VAL A 26 1.69 -9.26 -1.37
CA VAL A 26 3.10 -8.99 -1.58
C VAL A 26 3.84 -9.40 -0.29
N PRO A 27 4.26 -10.67 -0.15
CA PRO A 27 4.96 -11.14 1.05
C PRO A 27 6.27 -10.39 1.32
N GLU A 28 6.89 -9.85 0.27
CA GLU A 28 8.05 -8.95 0.34
C GLU A 28 7.69 -7.51 0.75
N ALA A 29 6.44 -7.23 1.12
CA ALA A 29 6.05 -5.91 1.60
C ALA A 29 6.76 -5.62 2.93
N GLU A 30 7.58 -4.57 2.90
CA GLU A 30 8.33 -4.10 4.06
C GLU A 30 8.01 -2.65 4.38
N LEU A 31 8.00 -2.35 5.67
CA LEU A 31 7.83 -0.99 6.16
C LEU A 31 9.13 -0.21 5.90
N VAL A 32 9.04 0.81 5.05
CA VAL A 32 10.19 1.65 4.70
C VAL A 32 10.28 2.85 5.63
N LYS A 33 9.13 3.47 5.93
CA LYS A 33 9.07 4.70 6.70
C LYS A 33 7.80 4.74 7.51
N GLU A 34 7.90 5.05 8.78
CA GLU A 34 6.75 5.27 9.65
C GLU A 34 6.81 6.67 10.23
N LEU A 35 5.76 7.46 10.00
CA LEU A 35 5.57 8.79 10.56
C LEU A 35 4.31 8.81 11.43
N LYS A 36 4.09 9.91 12.16
CA LYS A 36 2.90 10.04 13.03
C LYS A 36 1.61 10.07 12.22
N GLU A 37 1.63 10.74 11.07
CA GLU A 37 0.45 10.98 10.24
C GLU A 37 0.42 10.09 9.01
N ASP A 38 1.57 9.54 8.59
CA ASP A 38 1.67 8.69 7.42
C ASP A 38 2.62 7.52 7.60
N ILE A 39 2.60 6.60 6.65
CA ILE A 39 3.46 5.44 6.61
C ILE A 39 3.74 5.04 5.16
N SER A 40 4.93 4.55 4.89
CA SER A 40 5.37 4.13 3.57
C SER A 40 5.89 2.70 3.58
N PHE A 41 5.41 1.90 2.65
CA PHE A 41 5.81 0.51 2.43
C PHE A 41 6.51 0.36 1.09
N SER A 42 7.54 -0.47 1.02
CA SER A 42 8.14 -0.93 -0.22
C SER A 42 7.45 -2.19 -0.68
N LEU A 43 7.05 -2.21 -1.93
CA LEU A 43 6.46 -3.35 -2.60
C LEU A 43 7.38 -3.77 -3.75
N SER A 44 7.85 -5.01 -3.69
CA SER A 44 8.68 -5.61 -4.75
C SER A 44 7.83 -6.03 -5.94
N THR A 45 8.30 -5.75 -7.17
CA THR A 45 7.59 -6.11 -8.42
C THR A 45 7.63 -7.58 -8.77
N ASP A 46 8.45 -8.36 -8.07
CA ASP A 46 8.64 -9.78 -8.37
C ASP A 46 7.34 -10.59 -8.17
N THR A 47 6.51 -10.15 -7.22
CA THR A 47 5.17 -10.71 -6.94
C THR A 47 4.01 -10.06 -7.70
N GLY A 48 4.29 -9.18 -8.67
CA GLY A 48 3.34 -8.27 -9.30
C GLY A 48 2.30 -8.88 -10.23
N LYS A 49 1.37 -9.71 -9.72
CA LYS A 49 0.18 -10.11 -10.51
C LYS A 49 -1.14 -9.49 -10.07
N ASN A 50 -1.29 -8.98 -8.84
CA ASN A 50 -2.60 -8.55 -8.32
C ASN A 50 -2.54 -7.28 -7.45
N PHE A 51 -1.75 -6.27 -7.82
CA PHE A 51 -1.77 -4.99 -7.14
C PHE A 51 -3.17 -4.33 -7.20
N GLY A 52 -3.90 -4.51 -8.31
CA GLY A 52 -5.29 -4.02 -8.45
C GLY A 52 -6.20 -4.55 -7.34
N ASP A 53 -6.26 -5.87 -7.14
CA ASP A 53 -7.05 -6.48 -6.07
C ASP A 53 -6.60 -6.05 -4.67
N MET A 54 -5.29 -5.86 -4.47
CA MET A 54 -4.76 -5.35 -3.21
C MET A 54 -5.26 -3.93 -2.92
N PHE A 55 -5.23 -3.04 -3.92
CA PHE A 55 -5.72 -1.66 -3.77
C PHE A 55 -7.23 -1.62 -3.58
N GLU A 56 -7.98 -2.46 -4.29
CA GLU A 56 -9.43 -2.55 -4.14
C GLU A 56 -9.81 -3.05 -2.73
N GLU A 57 -9.14 -4.10 -2.23
CA GLU A 57 -9.39 -4.59 -0.86
C GLU A 57 -8.94 -3.57 0.20
N LEU A 58 -7.85 -2.82 -0.05
CA LEU A 58 -7.38 -1.76 0.84
C LEU A 58 -8.34 -0.57 0.85
N GLU A 59 -8.93 -0.19 -0.29
CA GLU A 59 -9.97 0.84 -0.38
C GLU A 59 -11.25 0.40 0.32
N HIS A 60 -11.71 -0.82 0.05
CA HIS A 60 -12.92 -1.36 0.67
C HIS A 60 -12.77 -1.46 2.20
N ARG A 61 -11.58 -1.84 2.68
CA ARG A 61 -11.28 -1.98 4.10
C ARG A 61 -10.68 -0.73 4.73
N ARG A 62 -10.51 0.39 4.01
CA ARG A 62 -9.84 1.59 4.53
C ARG A 62 -10.46 2.11 5.83
N GLY A 63 -11.79 2.03 5.94
CA GLY A 63 -12.52 2.44 7.14
C GLY A 63 -12.26 1.54 8.36
N GLU A 64 -12.05 0.24 8.14
CA GLU A 64 -11.71 -0.72 9.20
C GLU A 64 -10.22 -0.65 9.57
N LEU A 65 -9.36 -0.44 8.57
CA LEU A 65 -7.91 -0.31 8.72
C LEU A 65 -7.50 1.02 9.34
N GLY A 66 -8.41 2.00 9.37
CA GLY A 66 -8.12 3.38 9.75
C GLY A 66 -7.14 4.03 8.78
N VAL A 67 -7.39 3.88 7.49
CA VAL A 67 -6.63 4.55 6.42
C VAL A 67 -7.47 5.73 5.92
N LEU A 68 -6.97 6.95 6.11
CA LEU A 68 -7.62 8.17 5.61
C LEU A 68 -7.45 8.29 4.10
N SER A 69 -6.24 8.05 3.63
CA SER A 69 -5.87 8.15 2.22
C SER A 69 -4.66 7.27 1.95
N PHE A 70 -4.51 6.79 0.73
CA PHE A 70 -3.32 6.06 0.32
C PHE A 70 -2.98 6.40 -1.13
N GLY A 71 -1.71 6.30 -1.46
CA GLY A 71 -1.20 6.54 -2.80
C GLY A 71 -0.06 5.58 -3.10
N VAL A 72 -0.10 4.96 -4.28
CA VAL A 72 1.04 4.21 -4.78
C VAL A 72 1.87 5.10 -5.68
N THR A 73 3.16 5.22 -5.38
CA THR A 73 4.14 5.84 -6.26
C THR A 73 4.92 4.72 -6.92
N ILE A 74 4.79 4.63 -8.23
CA ILE A 74 5.62 3.76 -9.02
C ILE A 74 6.88 4.54 -9.38
N THR A 75 8.06 4.02 -9.05
CA THR A 75 9.32 4.61 -9.53
C THR A 75 9.65 4.11 -10.94
N THR A 76 8.64 4.01 -11.81
CA THR A 76 8.79 3.69 -13.23
C THR A 76 8.40 4.89 -14.07
N MET A 77 9.19 5.17 -15.10
CA MET A 77 8.82 6.03 -16.23
C MET A 77 7.76 5.34 -17.11
N GLU A 78 6.71 4.78 -16.50
CA GLU A 78 5.50 4.29 -17.21
C GLU A 78 4.29 5.02 -16.65
N ASP A 79 4.41 6.34 -16.56
CA ASP A 79 3.26 7.21 -16.84
C ASP A 79 2.89 6.92 -18.30
N VAL A 80 1.86 6.11 -18.57
CA VAL A 80 0.67 6.48 -19.36
C VAL A 80 -0.29 5.26 -19.45
N PHE A 81 -1.59 5.49 -19.27
CA PHE A 81 -2.75 4.63 -19.60
C PHE A 81 -3.19 3.52 -18.61
N LEU A 82 -3.96 3.92 -17.60
CA LEU A 82 -5.18 3.18 -17.26
C LEU A 82 -6.34 3.85 -18.03
N LYS A 83 -6.96 3.13 -18.95
CA LYS A 83 -8.13 3.52 -19.74
C LYS A 83 -9.27 2.54 -19.49
#